data_AF-A0A4R7VB12-F1
#
_entry.id   AF-A0A4R7VB12-F1
#
_cell.length_a   1.000
_cell.length_b   1.000
_cell.length_c   1.000
_cell.angle_alpha   90.00
_cell.angle_beta   90.00
_cell.angle_gamma   90.00
#
_symmetry.space_group_name_H-M   'P 1'
#
loop_
_entity.id
_entity.type
_entity.pdbx_description
1 polymer ?
#
loop_
_entity_poly.entity_id
_entity_poly.type
_entity_poly.pdbx_seq_one_letter_code
_entity_poly.pdbx_strand_id
1 'polypeptide(L)'
;MDVPDRLRMLRSPSATTRGTALSWLSGALYQQGSRWSASAAVVPILVALVDDPDTPDRESIVSLLHPIVLGDAALPFTPDFSAGDALSTEDLAEVARLLSESKNPFDEAPAEYFLAAAARWAGDAYRAGEAHVSSYAGWLSDPLVAAQAAEFLAYFPADDRTVDALLGSVAPASANLTLGYLDGFPSVDKHLTELLDAPALDVRMTAAVALAFRLGAELPGQALDLLVDEKPPPAPPGWDRSMRGFVTLALRRVGL
;
A
#
# COMPACT_ATOMS: atom_id res chain seq x y z
N MET A 1 -2.13 -2.29 28.69
CA MET A 1 -0.96 -1.87 27.89
C MET A 1 -1.51 -1.10 26.73
N ASP A 2 -1.03 0.12 26.55
CA ASP A 2 -1.51 1.04 25.52
C ASP A 2 -0.67 0.95 24.23
N VAL A 3 -1.02 1.75 23.23
CA VAL A 3 -0.35 1.78 21.93
C VAL A 3 1.16 2.11 22.05
N PRO A 4 1.60 3.14 22.81
CA PRO A 4 3.02 3.45 22.98
C PRO A 4 3.87 2.28 23.49
N ASP A 5 3.40 1.54 24.50
CA ASP A 5 4.13 0.39 25.02
C ASP A 5 4.30 -0.71 23.97
N ARG A 6 3.25 -0.95 23.17
CA ARG A 6 3.26 -1.95 22.09
C ARG A 6 4.19 -1.55 20.94
N LEU A 7 4.27 -0.28 20.59
CA LEU A 7 5.22 0.22 19.60
C LEU A 7 6.67 0.00 20.05
N ARG A 8 6.99 0.20 21.33
CA ARG A 8 8.34 -0.08 21.88
C ARG A 8 8.68 -1.57 21.81
N MET A 9 7.70 -2.45 21.99
CA MET A 9 7.91 -3.90 21.90
C MET A 9 8.32 -4.38 20.51
N LEU A 10 8.07 -3.61 19.44
CA LEU A 10 8.53 -3.95 18.08
C LEU A 10 10.06 -4.00 17.96
N ARG A 11 10.80 -3.31 18.85
CA ARG A 11 12.27 -3.40 18.92
C ARG A 11 12.80 -4.50 19.85
N SER A 12 11.91 -5.31 20.42
CA SER A 12 12.31 -6.39 21.33
C SER A 12 13.23 -7.40 20.63
N PRO A 13 14.29 -7.91 21.28
CA PRO A 13 15.09 -9.00 20.72
C PRO A 13 14.29 -10.32 20.62
N SER A 14 13.24 -10.49 21.43
CA SER A 14 12.33 -11.64 21.37
C SER A 14 11.33 -11.51 20.23
N ALA A 15 11.43 -12.41 19.23
CA ALA A 15 10.49 -12.51 18.12
C ALA A 15 9.04 -12.73 18.58
N THR A 16 8.82 -13.55 19.63
CA THR A 16 7.49 -13.76 20.21
C THR A 16 6.88 -12.47 20.75
N THR A 17 7.71 -11.64 21.39
CA THR A 17 7.27 -10.34 21.92
C THR A 17 6.88 -9.39 20.79
N ARG A 18 7.65 -9.36 19.69
CA ARG A 18 7.33 -8.57 18.49
C ARG A 18 6.05 -9.06 17.81
N GLY A 19 5.92 -10.35 17.58
CA GLY A 19 4.71 -10.94 16.98
C GLY A 19 3.45 -10.67 17.80
N THR A 20 3.55 -10.74 19.13
CA THR A 20 2.44 -10.37 20.03
C THR A 20 2.07 -8.89 19.90
N ALA A 21 3.08 -8.01 19.79
CA ALA A 21 2.85 -6.58 19.61
C ALA A 21 2.22 -6.26 18.25
N LEU A 22 2.72 -6.87 17.17
CA LEU A 22 2.18 -6.72 15.81
C LEU A 22 0.71 -7.16 15.74
N SER A 23 0.38 -8.35 16.26
CA SER A 23 -0.99 -8.86 16.26
C SER A 23 -1.95 -7.95 17.04
N TRP A 24 -1.50 -7.44 18.19
CA TRP A 24 -2.29 -6.50 18.98
C TRP A 24 -2.47 -5.16 18.26
N LEU A 25 -1.39 -4.59 17.71
CA LEU A 25 -1.42 -3.31 17.00
C LEU A 25 -2.31 -3.39 15.76
N SER A 26 -2.23 -4.50 15.01
CA SER A 26 -3.11 -4.75 13.88
C SER A 26 -4.57 -4.61 14.28
N GLY A 27 -5.04 -5.37 15.28
CA GLY A 27 -6.44 -5.30 15.71
C GLY A 27 -6.85 -4.00 16.40
N ALA A 28 -5.92 -3.29 17.03
CA ALA A 28 -6.20 -2.03 17.73
C ALA A 28 -6.25 -0.81 16.79
N LEU A 29 -5.58 -0.88 15.65
CA LEU A 29 -5.43 0.23 14.70
C LEU A 29 -6.19 0.01 13.40
N TYR A 30 -6.56 -1.23 13.10
CA TYR A 30 -7.34 -1.59 11.94
C TYR A 30 -8.21 -2.82 12.24
N GLN A 31 -9.50 -2.74 11.92
CA GLN A 31 -10.39 -3.88 12.07
C GLN A 31 -11.46 -3.86 10.97
N GLN A 32 -11.57 -4.98 10.23
CA GLN A 32 -12.60 -5.20 9.20
C GLN A 32 -12.72 -4.02 8.21
N GLY A 33 -11.60 -3.61 7.62
CA GLY A 33 -11.56 -2.49 6.67
C GLY A 33 -11.52 -1.09 7.29
N SER A 34 -11.84 -0.96 8.58
CA SER A 34 -11.94 0.32 9.27
C SER A 34 -10.67 0.67 10.04
N ARG A 35 -10.26 1.94 9.95
CA ARG A 35 -9.14 2.54 10.70
C ARG A 35 -9.71 3.27 11.92
N TRP A 36 -8.94 3.29 13.00
CA TRP A 36 -9.35 3.88 14.28
C TRP A 36 -8.65 5.23 14.51
N SER A 37 -9.12 5.98 15.52
CA SER A 37 -8.60 7.33 15.82
C SER A 37 -7.09 7.39 16.04
N ALA A 38 -6.47 6.30 16.50
CA ALA A 38 -5.03 6.22 16.73
C ALA A 38 -4.20 5.88 15.47
N SER A 39 -4.81 5.45 14.36
CA SER A 39 -4.10 4.94 13.18
C SER A 39 -3.14 5.96 12.59
N ALA A 40 -3.59 7.20 12.40
CA ALA A 40 -2.75 8.27 11.84
C ALA A 40 -1.51 8.58 12.72
N ALA A 41 -1.68 8.56 14.05
CA ALA A 41 -0.62 8.92 14.98
C ALA A 41 0.53 7.91 15.01
N VAL A 42 0.29 6.65 14.64
CA VAL A 42 1.33 5.62 14.66
C VAL A 42 2.18 5.59 13.39
N VAL A 43 1.65 6.10 12.27
CA VAL A 43 2.32 6.06 10.96
C VAL A 43 3.76 6.58 11.03
N PRO A 44 4.04 7.81 11.50
CA PRO A 44 5.42 8.31 11.54
C PRO A 44 6.36 7.46 12.40
N ILE A 45 5.83 6.78 13.44
CA ILE A 45 6.62 5.91 14.31
C ILE A 45 6.95 4.60 13.58
N LEU A 46 5.98 4.00 12.89
CA LEU A 46 6.20 2.79 12.10
C LEU A 46 7.17 3.04 10.94
N VAL A 47 7.05 4.18 10.26
CA VAL A 47 7.99 4.59 9.21
C VAL A 47 9.41 4.74 9.78
N ALA A 48 9.57 5.45 10.90
CA ALA A 48 10.88 5.61 11.55
C ALA A 48 11.49 4.27 11.99
N LEU A 49 10.68 3.28 12.36
CA LEU A 49 11.15 1.94 12.68
C LEU A 49 11.67 1.19 11.44
N VAL A 50 11.02 1.35 10.28
CA VAL A 50 11.49 0.74 9.03
C VAL A 50 12.74 1.46 8.49
N ASP A 51 12.82 2.78 8.67
CA ASP A 51 13.99 3.58 8.30
C ASP A 51 15.24 3.23 9.12
N ASP A 52 15.07 2.71 10.35
CA ASP A 52 16.17 2.25 11.21
C ASP A 52 16.60 0.81 10.81
N PRO A 53 17.77 0.61 10.17
CA PRO A 53 18.21 -0.71 9.72
C PRO A 53 18.48 -1.71 10.86
N ASP A 54 18.64 -1.22 12.10
CA ASP A 54 18.81 -2.07 13.28
C ASP A 54 17.48 -2.56 13.86
N THR A 55 16.34 -2.12 13.30
CA THR A 55 15.03 -2.64 13.69
C THR A 55 14.86 -4.06 13.15
N PRO A 56 14.51 -5.05 14.00
CA PRO A 56 14.22 -6.40 13.56
C PRO A 56 12.86 -6.49 12.84
N ASP A 57 12.72 -7.46 11.93
CA ASP A 57 11.49 -7.80 11.20
C ASP A 57 10.81 -6.60 10.51
N ARG A 58 11.59 -5.72 9.87
CA ARG A 58 11.07 -4.51 9.19
C ARG A 58 10.00 -4.83 8.16
N GLU A 59 10.09 -5.97 7.48
CA GLU A 59 9.07 -6.44 6.53
C GLU A 59 7.71 -6.65 7.20
N SER A 60 7.69 -7.08 8.46
CA SER A 60 6.46 -7.25 9.24
C SER A 60 5.86 -5.90 9.66
N ILE A 61 6.71 -4.89 9.89
CA ILE A 61 6.27 -3.52 10.20
C ILE A 61 5.69 -2.86 8.94
N VAL A 62 6.30 -3.04 7.77
CA VAL A 62 5.71 -2.56 6.49
C VAL A 62 4.37 -3.24 6.24
N SER A 63 4.27 -4.55 6.50
CA SER A 63 3.01 -5.30 6.36
C SER A 63 1.91 -4.81 7.32
N LEU A 64 2.28 -4.30 8.50
CA LEU A 64 1.34 -3.66 9.43
C LEU A 64 0.95 -2.24 8.98
N LEU A 65 1.89 -1.50 8.38
CA LEU A 65 1.68 -0.13 7.92
C LEU A 65 0.61 -0.05 6.81
N HIS A 66 0.60 -1.02 5.91
CA HIS A 66 -0.32 -1.06 4.76
C HIS A 66 -1.80 -0.95 5.15
N PRO A 67 -2.41 -1.86 5.95
CA PRO A 67 -3.81 -1.75 6.35
C PRO A 67 -4.10 -0.55 7.25
N ILE A 68 -3.11 -0.06 8.00
CA ILE A 68 -3.26 1.15 8.84
C ILE A 68 -3.46 2.39 7.97
N VAL A 69 -2.72 2.50 6.86
CA VAL A 69 -2.77 3.67 5.97
C VAL A 69 -3.90 3.53 4.95
N LEU A 70 -4.02 2.36 4.32
CA LEU A 70 -4.87 2.13 3.15
C LEU A 70 -6.19 1.43 3.49
N GLY A 71 -6.28 0.72 4.62
CA GLY A 71 -7.41 -0.16 4.89
C GLY A 71 -7.55 -1.23 3.81
N ASP A 72 -8.76 -1.38 3.26
CA ASP A 72 -9.07 -2.35 2.18
C ASP A 72 -8.98 -1.74 0.78
N ALA A 73 -8.20 -0.68 0.60
CA ALA A 73 -8.04 -0.04 -0.71
C ALA A 73 -7.56 -1.04 -1.76
N ALA A 74 -8.06 -0.89 -2.99
CA ALA A 74 -7.67 -1.70 -4.13
C ALA A 74 -7.39 -0.80 -5.34
N LEU A 75 -6.43 -1.21 -6.17
CA LEU A 75 -6.05 -0.48 -7.38
C LEU A 75 -6.99 -0.79 -8.57
N PRO A 76 -7.32 0.21 -9.41
CA PRO A 76 -6.90 1.61 -9.31
C PRO A 76 -7.58 2.33 -8.13
N PHE A 77 -6.81 3.14 -7.41
CA PHE A 77 -7.26 3.81 -6.18
C PHE A 77 -7.33 5.32 -6.40
N THR A 78 -8.39 5.95 -5.89
CA THR A 78 -8.52 7.40 -5.83
C THR A 78 -9.04 7.74 -4.44
N PRO A 79 -8.29 8.51 -3.62
CA PRO A 79 -8.70 8.79 -2.26
C PRO A 79 -9.95 9.69 -2.25
N ASP A 80 -11.03 9.22 -1.64
CA ASP A 80 -12.22 10.01 -1.31
C ASP A 80 -12.58 9.77 0.17
N PHE A 81 -12.42 10.83 0.96
CA PHE A 81 -12.71 10.84 2.39
C PHE A 81 -13.69 11.95 2.77
N SER A 82 -14.39 12.51 1.79
CA SER A 82 -15.24 13.71 1.93
C SER A 82 -16.36 13.55 2.97
N ALA A 83 -16.85 12.32 3.18
CA ALA A 83 -17.83 12.02 4.23
C ALA A 83 -17.34 12.38 5.64
N GLY A 84 -16.02 12.40 5.87
CA GLY A 84 -15.41 12.75 7.16
C GLY A 84 -15.25 14.25 7.41
N ASP A 85 -15.48 15.10 6.41
CA ASP A 85 -15.31 16.56 6.53
C ASP A 85 -16.47 17.22 7.30
N ALA A 86 -17.58 16.49 7.47
CA ALA A 86 -18.75 16.97 8.20
C ALA A 86 -18.56 17.01 9.73
N LEU A 87 -17.58 16.27 10.27
CA LEU A 87 -17.38 16.15 11.72
C LEU A 87 -16.34 17.13 12.25
N SER A 88 -16.67 17.78 13.36
CA SER A 88 -15.73 18.56 14.17
C SER A 88 -14.85 17.67 15.05
N THR A 89 -13.81 18.25 15.67
CA THR A 89 -12.98 17.52 16.65
C THR A 89 -13.78 17.07 17.88
N GLU A 90 -14.76 17.85 18.30
CA GLU A 90 -15.64 17.50 19.42
C GLU A 90 -16.51 16.29 19.06
N ASP A 91 -17.03 16.26 17.82
CA ASP A 91 -17.81 15.13 17.32
C ASP A 91 -17.00 13.83 17.32
N LEU A 92 -15.75 13.90 16.85
CA LEU A 92 -14.84 12.75 16.84
C LEU A 92 -14.51 12.24 18.25
N ALA A 93 -14.36 13.15 19.22
CA ALA A 93 -14.13 12.79 20.61
C ALA A 93 -15.35 12.07 21.19
N GLU A 94 -16.56 12.52 20.87
CA GLU A 94 -17.79 11.87 21.31
C GLU A 94 -17.98 10.50 20.65
N VAL A 95 -17.68 10.36 19.35
CA VAL A 95 -17.70 9.04 18.69
C VAL A 95 -16.72 8.08 19.36
N ALA A 96 -15.50 8.53 19.64
CA ALA A 96 -14.50 7.71 20.33
C ALA A 96 -14.97 7.30 21.73
N ARG A 97 -15.60 8.22 22.46
CA ARG A 97 -16.20 7.93 23.78
C ARG A 97 -17.31 6.89 23.67
N LEU A 98 -18.27 7.07 22.76
CA LEU A 98 -19.38 6.13 22.53
C LEU A 98 -18.88 4.74 22.17
N LEU A 99 -17.91 4.62 21.25
CA LEU A 99 -17.35 3.32 20.86
C LEU A 99 -16.59 2.62 22.01
N SER A 100 -16.03 3.38 22.96
CA SER A 100 -15.31 2.82 24.10
C SER A 100 -16.19 2.50 25.31
N GLU A 101 -17.21 3.32 25.58
CA GLU A 101 -17.98 3.29 26.82
C GLU A 101 -19.39 2.72 26.66
N SER A 102 -19.99 2.85 25.48
CA SER A 102 -21.34 2.36 25.23
C SER A 102 -21.36 0.85 25.00
N LYS A 103 -22.38 0.20 25.56
CA LYS A 103 -22.69 -1.20 25.23
C LYS A 103 -23.38 -1.34 23.88
N ASN A 104 -24.09 -0.31 23.43
CA ASN A 104 -24.75 -0.26 22.12
C ASN A 104 -24.68 1.15 21.52
N PRO A 105 -23.53 1.56 20.97
CA PRO A 105 -23.31 2.93 20.50
C PRO A 105 -24.29 3.34 19.38
N PHE A 106 -24.82 2.37 18.63
CA PHE A 106 -25.77 2.61 17.53
C PHE A 106 -27.21 2.91 17.99
N ASP A 107 -27.54 2.66 19.27
CA ASP A 107 -28.79 3.14 19.86
C ASP A 107 -28.67 4.61 20.32
N GLU A 108 -27.44 5.05 20.61
CA GLU A 108 -27.14 6.39 21.17
C GLU A 108 -26.84 7.42 20.08
N ALA A 109 -26.37 7.00 18.90
CA ALA A 109 -26.13 7.88 17.77
C ALA A 109 -26.43 7.20 16.42
N PRO A 110 -26.82 7.98 15.37
CA PRO A 110 -27.05 7.45 14.03
C PRO A 110 -25.81 6.76 13.42
N ALA A 111 -26.01 5.70 12.64
CA ALA A 111 -24.92 4.97 11.97
C ALA A 111 -24.05 5.85 11.05
N GLU A 112 -24.66 6.83 10.38
CA GLU A 112 -23.97 7.83 9.53
C GLU A 112 -22.92 8.64 10.30
N TYR A 113 -23.12 8.85 11.60
CA TYR A 113 -22.17 9.54 12.46
C TYR A 113 -20.87 8.72 12.65
N PHE A 114 -21.01 7.41 12.85
CA PHE A 114 -19.86 6.49 12.91
C PHE A 114 -19.18 6.31 11.55
N LEU A 115 -19.95 6.29 10.46
CA LEU A 115 -19.39 6.21 9.11
C LEU A 115 -18.58 7.46 8.75
N ALA A 116 -19.06 8.65 9.10
CA ALA A 116 -18.32 9.90 8.92
C ALA A 116 -17.03 9.92 9.74
N ALA A 117 -17.06 9.43 10.99
CA ALA A 117 -15.84 9.31 11.81
C ALA A 117 -14.84 8.32 11.22
N ALA A 118 -15.31 7.16 10.73
CA ALA A 118 -14.47 6.19 10.05
C ALA A 118 -13.83 6.77 8.78
N ALA A 119 -14.59 7.52 7.97
CA ALA A 119 -14.07 8.23 6.80
C ALA A 119 -13.03 9.30 7.18
N ARG A 120 -13.24 10.00 8.30
CA ARG A 120 -12.28 10.98 8.82
C ARG A 120 -10.97 10.33 9.25
N TRP A 121 -11.03 9.28 10.07
CA TRP A 121 -9.84 8.53 10.50
C TRP A 121 -9.11 7.87 9.34
N ALA A 122 -9.85 7.37 8.35
CA ALA A 122 -9.31 6.86 7.10
C ALA A 122 -8.49 7.93 6.35
N GLY A 123 -9.07 9.12 6.17
CA GLY A 123 -8.38 10.23 5.51
C GLY A 123 -7.17 10.75 6.28
N ASP A 124 -7.27 10.81 7.62
CA ASP A 124 -6.14 11.21 8.48
C ASP A 124 -4.99 10.20 8.40
N ALA A 125 -5.29 8.89 8.39
CA ALA A 125 -4.28 7.85 8.25
C ALA A 125 -3.65 7.83 6.85
N TYR A 126 -4.45 8.03 5.79
CA TYR A 126 -3.94 8.13 4.42
C TYR A 126 -2.98 9.32 4.28
N ARG A 127 -3.37 10.52 4.73
CA ARG A 127 -2.53 11.72 4.69
C ARG A 127 -1.26 11.56 5.53
N ALA A 128 -1.35 10.87 6.67
CA ALA A 128 -0.16 10.55 7.47
C ALA A 128 0.80 9.64 6.68
N GLY A 129 0.30 8.65 5.93
CA GLY A 129 1.13 7.81 5.05
C GLY A 129 1.72 8.58 3.87
N GLU A 130 0.90 9.39 3.20
CA GLU A 130 1.31 10.22 2.06
C GLU A 130 2.48 11.15 2.41
N ALA A 131 2.51 11.68 3.64
CA ALA A 131 3.61 12.52 4.12
C ALA A 131 4.99 11.82 4.14
N HIS A 132 5.04 10.50 3.98
CA HIS A 132 6.26 9.68 4.04
C HIS A 132 6.62 9.00 2.71
N VAL A 133 6.04 9.41 1.57
CA VAL A 133 6.37 8.86 0.24
C VAL A 133 7.88 8.85 -0.04
N SER A 134 8.62 9.86 0.41
CA SER A 134 10.08 9.89 0.24
C SER A 134 10.82 8.78 0.99
N SER A 135 10.34 8.36 2.17
CA SER A 135 10.91 7.21 2.90
C SER A 135 10.64 5.92 2.12
N TYR A 136 9.41 5.75 1.61
CA TYR A 136 9.02 4.58 0.83
C TYR A 136 9.85 4.45 -0.46
N ALA A 137 10.11 5.57 -1.14
CA ALA A 137 11.01 5.61 -2.28
C ALA A 137 12.44 5.20 -1.90
N GLY A 138 12.93 5.60 -0.72
CA GLY A 138 14.23 5.15 -0.19
C GLY A 138 14.30 3.64 0.05
N TRP A 139 13.20 3.02 0.51
CA TRP A 139 13.10 1.59 0.76
C TRP A 139 13.24 0.73 -0.49
N LEU A 140 13.05 1.29 -1.70
CA LEU A 140 13.23 0.58 -2.97
C LEU A 140 14.67 0.13 -3.23
N SER A 141 15.64 0.63 -2.46
CA SER A 141 17.04 0.20 -2.50
C SER A 141 17.37 -0.92 -1.50
N ASP A 142 16.47 -1.23 -0.57
CA ASP A 142 16.66 -2.24 0.46
C ASP A 142 15.92 -3.55 0.09
N PRO A 143 16.63 -4.64 -0.23
CA PRO A 143 16.00 -5.87 -0.71
C PRO A 143 15.06 -6.52 0.31
N LEU A 144 15.13 -6.15 1.60
CA LEU A 144 14.22 -6.67 2.62
C LEU A 144 12.79 -6.14 2.46
N VAL A 145 12.65 -4.89 2.01
CA VAL A 145 11.38 -4.14 2.02
C VAL A 145 11.00 -3.55 0.67
N ALA A 146 11.90 -3.57 -0.32
CA ALA A 146 11.70 -2.92 -1.62
C ALA A 146 10.44 -3.40 -2.35
N ALA A 147 10.10 -4.68 -2.24
CA ALA A 147 8.95 -5.25 -2.95
C ALA A 147 7.61 -4.74 -2.36
N GLN A 148 7.49 -4.67 -1.04
CA GLN A 148 6.34 -4.08 -0.35
C GLN A 148 6.29 -2.57 -0.54
N ALA A 149 7.45 -1.89 -0.49
CA ALA A 149 7.52 -0.46 -0.75
C ALA A 149 7.05 -0.11 -2.16
N ALA A 150 7.43 -0.92 -3.15
CA ALA A 150 6.97 -0.76 -4.52
C ALA A 150 5.44 -0.81 -4.60
N GLU A 151 4.80 -1.86 -4.08
CA GLU A 151 3.33 -1.96 -4.07
C GLU A 151 2.69 -0.78 -3.33
N PHE A 152 3.23 -0.42 -2.16
CA PHE A 152 2.68 0.63 -1.33
C PHE A 152 2.70 2.00 -2.00
N LEU A 153 3.73 2.29 -2.80
CA LEU A 153 3.85 3.52 -3.59
C LEU A 153 2.76 3.66 -4.68
N ALA A 154 2.09 2.58 -5.08
CA ALA A 154 1.04 2.63 -6.10
C ALA A 154 -0.23 3.39 -5.66
N TYR A 155 -0.38 3.67 -4.37
CA TYR A 155 -1.56 4.35 -3.81
C TYR A 155 -1.35 5.84 -3.56
N PHE A 156 -0.14 6.36 -3.82
CA PHE A 156 0.21 7.75 -3.56
C PHE A 156 0.52 8.49 -4.87
N PRO A 157 0.36 9.82 -4.90
CA PRO A 157 0.89 10.63 -5.97
C PRO A 157 2.41 10.44 -6.09
N ALA A 158 2.90 10.21 -7.31
CA ALA A 158 4.32 10.09 -7.59
C ALA A 158 4.89 11.40 -8.14
N ASP A 159 6.07 11.78 -7.67
CA ASP A 159 6.92 12.80 -8.26
C ASP A 159 8.08 12.17 -9.06
N ASP A 160 8.87 12.99 -9.74
CA ASP A 160 10.02 12.52 -10.52
C ASP A 160 10.98 11.65 -9.69
N ARG A 161 11.20 11.99 -8.41
CA ARG A 161 12.09 11.23 -7.52
C ARG A 161 11.55 9.85 -7.20
N THR A 162 10.25 9.75 -6.96
CA THR A 162 9.56 8.48 -6.71
C THR A 162 9.64 7.59 -7.95
N VAL A 163 9.43 8.17 -9.14
CA VAL A 163 9.57 7.45 -10.42
C VAL A 163 11.01 6.98 -10.63
N ASP A 164 12.00 7.84 -10.45
CA ASP A 164 13.42 7.47 -10.57
C ASP A 164 13.79 6.32 -9.62
N ALA A 165 13.28 6.36 -8.38
CA ALA A 165 13.50 5.29 -7.41
C ALA A 165 12.83 3.96 -7.84
N LEU A 166 11.62 4.01 -8.40
CA LEU A 166 10.94 2.82 -8.94
C LEU A 166 11.69 2.21 -10.13
N LEU A 167 12.17 3.05 -11.06
CA LEU A 167 12.99 2.62 -12.20
C LEU A 167 14.32 1.99 -11.77
N GLY A 168 14.87 2.42 -10.63
CA GLY A 168 16.11 1.89 -10.04
C GLY A 168 15.93 0.80 -8.97
N SER A 169 14.70 0.32 -8.74
CA SER A 169 14.38 -0.56 -7.61
C SER A 169 15.13 -1.91 -7.69
N VAL A 170 15.55 -2.42 -6.53
CA VAL A 170 16.11 -3.78 -6.42
C VAL A 170 15.03 -4.87 -6.49
N ALA A 171 13.74 -4.50 -6.53
CA ALA A 171 12.60 -5.37 -6.73
C ALA A 171 11.83 -5.01 -8.02
N PRO A 172 12.46 -5.15 -9.20
CA PRO A 172 11.93 -4.63 -10.46
C PRO A 172 10.55 -5.18 -10.84
N ALA A 173 10.28 -6.46 -10.55
CA ALA A 173 8.98 -7.05 -10.85
C ALA A 173 7.83 -6.37 -10.07
N SER A 174 8.04 -6.05 -8.79
CA SER A 174 7.05 -5.32 -7.99
C SER A 174 6.95 -3.85 -8.42
N ALA A 175 8.08 -3.21 -8.73
CA ALA A 175 8.12 -1.81 -9.18
C ALA A 175 7.42 -1.61 -10.53
N ASN A 176 7.58 -2.53 -11.48
CA ASN A 176 6.91 -2.49 -12.78
C ASN A 176 5.39 -2.38 -12.63
N LEU A 177 4.80 -3.17 -11.73
CA LEU A 177 3.35 -3.14 -11.50
C LEU A 177 2.88 -1.76 -10.98
N THR A 178 3.66 -1.12 -10.13
CA THR A 178 3.39 0.25 -9.65
C THR A 178 3.51 1.27 -10.78
N LEU A 179 4.57 1.18 -11.58
CA LEU A 179 4.80 2.05 -12.74
C LEU A 179 3.64 1.99 -13.75
N GLY A 180 2.95 0.84 -13.84
CA GLY A 180 1.75 0.67 -14.67
C GLY A 180 0.55 1.53 -14.27
N TYR A 181 0.48 2.01 -13.03
CA TYR A 181 -0.59 2.89 -12.53
C TYR A 181 -0.20 4.37 -12.52
N LEU A 182 1.05 4.71 -12.84
CA LEU A 182 1.50 6.08 -12.92
C LEU A 182 1.28 6.62 -14.34
N ASP A 183 0.87 7.87 -14.46
CA ASP A 183 0.69 8.56 -15.74
C ASP A 183 1.68 9.73 -15.88
N GLY A 184 1.96 10.17 -17.11
CA GLY A 184 2.73 11.41 -17.35
C GLY A 184 4.25 11.28 -17.36
N PHE A 185 4.80 10.05 -17.34
CA PHE A 185 6.25 9.80 -17.33
C PHE A 185 6.69 8.96 -18.55
N PRO A 186 7.13 9.58 -19.67
CA PRO A 186 7.55 8.84 -20.87
C PRO A 186 8.80 7.96 -20.68
N SER A 187 9.65 8.29 -19.70
CA SER A 187 10.80 7.46 -19.33
C SER A 187 10.39 6.05 -18.88
N VAL A 188 9.20 5.92 -18.30
CA VAL A 188 8.64 4.64 -17.84
C VAL A 188 8.34 3.72 -19.02
N ASP A 189 7.70 4.22 -20.09
CA ASP A 189 7.37 3.39 -21.26
C ASP A 189 8.63 2.82 -21.92
N LYS A 190 9.67 3.65 -22.03
CA LYS A 190 10.96 3.22 -22.56
C LYS A 190 11.58 2.13 -21.70
N HIS A 191 11.65 2.35 -20.38
CA HIS A 191 12.23 1.41 -19.44
C HIS A 191 11.48 0.06 -19.43
N LEU A 192 10.15 0.08 -19.34
CA LEU A 192 9.33 -1.13 -19.37
C LEU A 192 9.48 -1.88 -20.70
N THR A 193 9.64 -1.17 -21.82
CA THR A 193 9.92 -1.78 -23.13
C THR A 193 11.26 -2.51 -23.13
N GLU A 194 12.32 -1.90 -22.59
CA GLU A 194 13.64 -2.53 -22.45
C GLU A 194 13.58 -3.79 -21.56
N LEU A 195 12.72 -3.79 -20.53
CA LEU A 195 12.53 -4.93 -19.64
C LEU A 195 11.79 -6.11 -20.27
N LEU A 196 11.21 -5.99 -21.47
CA LEU A 196 10.64 -7.13 -22.20
C LEU A 196 11.71 -8.16 -22.63
N ASP A 197 12.98 -7.75 -22.67
CA ASP A 197 14.13 -8.62 -22.96
C ASP A 197 14.88 -9.08 -21.70
N ALA A 198 14.35 -8.78 -20.49
CA ALA A 198 14.99 -9.18 -19.24
C ALA A 198 15.08 -10.72 -19.11
N PRO A 199 16.15 -11.26 -18.48
CA PRO A 199 16.32 -12.71 -18.34
C PRO A 199 15.24 -13.37 -17.47
N ALA A 200 14.70 -12.63 -16.50
CA ALA A 200 13.71 -13.15 -15.55
C ALA A 200 12.28 -12.99 -16.08
N LEU A 201 11.49 -14.07 -16.06
CA LEU A 201 10.14 -14.10 -16.62
C LEU A 201 9.16 -13.20 -15.85
N ASP A 202 9.28 -13.11 -14.53
CA ASP A 202 8.48 -12.23 -13.69
C ASP A 202 8.69 -10.75 -14.00
N VAL A 203 9.93 -10.33 -14.25
CA VAL A 203 10.26 -8.97 -14.68
C VAL A 203 9.65 -8.68 -16.06
N ARG A 204 9.82 -9.56 -17.04
CA ARG A 204 9.20 -9.41 -18.36
C ARG A 204 7.68 -9.34 -18.28
N MET A 205 7.06 -10.23 -17.51
CA MET A 205 5.61 -10.34 -17.37
C MET A 205 5.02 -9.09 -16.72
N THR A 206 5.63 -8.61 -15.63
CA THR A 206 5.18 -7.39 -14.96
C THR A 206 5.40 -6.15 -15.82
N ALA A 207 6.47 -6.10 -16.62
CA ALA A 207 6.68 -5.04 -17.60
C ALA A 207 5.61 -5.03 -18.69
N ALA A 208 5.26 -6.20 -19.25
CA ALA A 208 4.19 -6.33 -20.23
C ALA A 208 2.81 -5.94 -19.65
N VAL A 209 2.51 -6.35 -18.42
CA VAL A 209 1.31 -5.92 -17.70
C VAL A 209 1.28 -4.40 -17.56
N ALA A 210 2.37 -3.79 -17.09
CA ALA A 210 2.46 -2.35 -16.88
C ALA A 210 2.30 -1.55 -18.19
N LEU A 211 2.94 -2.01 -19.27
CA LEU A 211 2.76 -1.42 -20.61
C LEU A 211 1.30 -1.51 -21.08
N ALA A 212 0.59 -2.61 -20.79
CA ALA A 212 -0.82 -2.74 -21.17
C ALA A 212 -1.72 -1.74 -20.43
N PHE A 213 -1.44 -1.46 -19.16
CA PHE A 213 -2.18 -0.44 -18.40
C PHE A 213 -1.97 0.97 -18.98
N ARG A 214 -0.73 1.28 -19.39
CA ARG A 214 -0.31 2.60 -19.86
C ARG A 214 -0.63 2.87 -21.34
N LEU A 215 -0.37 1.91 -22.22
CA LEU A 215 -0.47 2.08 -23.68
C LEU A 215 -1.78 1.54 -24.26
N GLY A 216 -2.48 0.67 -23.55
CA GLY A 216 -3.73 0.08 -24.03
C GLY A 216 -3.57 -0.56 -25.41
N ALA A 217 -4.33 -0.08 -26.40
CA ALA A 217 -4.30 -0.62 -27.76
C ALA A 217 -2.97 -0.43 -28.51
N GLU A 218 -2.08 0.44 -28.01
CA GLU A 218 -0.74 0.67 -28.58
C GLU A 218 0.34 -0.28 -27.99
N LEU A 219 -0.07 -1.32 -27.27
CA LEU A 219 0.82 -2.31 -26.67
C LEU A 219 1.77 -2.94 -27.71
N PRO A 220 3.10 -3.00 -27.46
CA PRO A 220 4.03 -3.69 -28.34
C PRO A 220 3.66 -5.18 -28.52
N GLY A 221 3.80 -5.70 -29.74
CA GLY A 221 3.48 -7.09 -30.06
C GLY A 221 4.18 -8.10 -29.15
N GLN A 222 5.47 -7.88 -28.85
CA GLN A 222 6.23 -8.71 -27.90
C GLN A 222 5.59 -8.78 -26.50
N ALA A 223 5.05 -7.67 -26.00
CA ALA A 223 4.36 -7.66 -24.71
C ALA A 223 3.03 -8.41 -24.80
N LEU A 224 2.29 -8.27 -25.90
CA LEU A 224 1.04 -9.00 -26.12
C LEU A 224 1.27 -10.52 -26.20
N ASP A 225 2.27 -10.95 -26.99
CA ASP A 225 2.64 -12.36 -27.13
C ASP A 225 2.99 -12.95 -25.75
N LEU A 226 3.74 -12.21 -24.93
CA LEU A 226 4.07 -12.62 -23.57
C LEU A 226 2.81 -12.79 -22.68
N LEU A 227 1.83 -11.89 -22.78
CA LEU A 227 0.60 -11.95 -21.98
C LEU A 227 -0.33 -13.11 -22.41
N VAL A 228 -0.27 -13.52 -23.68
CA VAL A 228 -1.15 -14.56 -24.25
C VAL A 228 -0.53 -15.95 -24.16
N ASP A 229 0.74 -16.09 -24.52
CA ASP A 229 1.38 -17.38 -24.77
C ASP A 229 2.10 -17.94 -23.54
N GLU A 230 2.62 -17.07 -22.66
CA GLU A 230 3.41 -17.50 -21.51
C GLU A 230 2.53 -17.88 -20.32
N LYS A 231 2.97 -18.91 -19.58
CA LYS A 231 2.33 -19.27 -18.30
C LYS A 231 2.71 -18.22 -17.25
N PRO A 232 1.74 -17.53 -16.62
CA PRO A 232 2.05 -16.52 -15.61
C PRO A 232 2.84 -17.11 -14.43
N PRO A 233 3.96 -16.48 -13.99
CA PRO A 233 4.67 -16.85 -12.78
C PRO A 233 3.82 -16.56 -11.52
N PRO A 234 4.30 -16.90 -10.30
CA PRO A 234 3.72 -16.38 -9.07
C PRO A 234 3.65 -14.85 -9.06
N ALA A 235 2.79 -14.29 -8.19
CA ALA A 235 2.79 -12.85 -7.96
C ALA A 235 4.16 -12.42 -7.39
N PRO A 236 4.69 -11.25 -7.80
CA PRO A 236 5.90 -10.72 -7.19
C PRO A 236 5.61 -10.37 -5.73
N PRO A 237 6.64 -10.41 -4.85
CA PRO A 237 6.45 -10.09 -3.44
C PRO A 237 5.83 -8.68 -3.25
N GLY A 238 5.06 -8.51 -2.18
CA GLY A 238 4.33 -7.27 -1.90
C GLY A 238 2.94 -7.18 -2.55
N TRP A 239 2.61 -8.05 -3.50
CA TRP A 239 1.33 -8.00 -4.21
C TRP A 239 0.42 -9.20 -3.89
N ASP A 240 -0.80 -8.93 -3.42
CA ASP A 240 -1.77 -9.99 -3.09
C ASP A 240 -2.53 -10.54 -4.30
N ARG A 241 -2.59 -9.77 -5.39
CA ARG A 241 -3.24 -10.20 -6.63
C ARG A 241 -2.32 -11.19 -7.36
N SER A 242 -2.86 -12.36 -7.70
CA SER A 242 -2.13 -13.33 -8.52
C SER A 242 -1.69 -12.73 -9.86
N MET A 243 -0.55 -13.17 -10.40
CA MET A 243 -0.07 -12.72 -11.72
C MET A 243 -1.10 -12.97 -12.82
N ARG A 244 -1.82 -14.10 -12.77
CA ARG A 244 -2.92 -14.38 -13.71
C ARG A 244 -4.01 -13.32 -13.64
N GLY A 245 -4.32 -12.84 -12.44
CA GLY A 245 -5.26 -11.73 -12.23
C GLY A 245 -4.78 -10.45 -12.91
N PHE A 246 -3.49 -10.12 -12.78
CA PHE A 246 -2.89 -8.97 -13.50
C PHE A 246 -2.95 -9.14 -15.02
N VAL A 247 -2.53 -10.28 -15.55
CA VAL A 247 -2.58 -10.58 -16.98
C VAL A 247 -4.01 -10.48 -17.52
N THR A 248 -5.01 -11.00 -16.79
CA THR A 248 -6.41 -10.90 -17.18
C THR A 248 -6.89 -9.45 -17.30
N LEU A 249 -6.47 -8.58 -16.36
CA LEU A 249 -6.82 -7.15 -16.42
C LEU A 249 -6.08 -6.43 -17.54
N ALA A 250 -4.81 -6.76 -17.78
CA ALA A 250 -4.02 -6.25 -18.89
C ALA A 250 -4.64 -6.60 -20.25
N LEU A 251 -5.03 -7.85 -20.46
CA LEU A 251 -5.70 -8.31 -21.69
C LEU A 251 -7.03 -7.58 -21.92
N ARG A 252 -7.85 -7.43 -20.86
CA ARG A 252 -9.09 -6.65 -20.94
C ARG A 252 -8.83 -5.19 -21.31
N ARG A 253 -7.74 -4.60 -20.80
CA ARG A 253 -7.36 -3.21 -21.08
C ARG A 253 -7.00 -3.00 -22.56
N VAL A 254 -6.44 -4.01 -23.21
CA VAL A 254 -6.13 -3.98 -24.66
C VAL A 254 -7.26 -4.52 -25.55
N GLY A 255 -8.37 -4.95 -24.97
CA GLY A 255 -9.59 -5.36 -25.69
C GLY A 255 -9.73 -6.86 -25.96
N LEU A 256 -9.07 -7.72 -25.17
CA LEU A 256 -9.12 -9.19 -25.25
C LEU A 256 -9.78 -9.84 -24.02
#